data_AF-A0AAV5XSI9-F1
#
_entry.id   AF-A0AAV5XSI9-F1
#
_cell.length_a   1.000
_cell.length_b   1.000
_cell.length_c   1.000
_cell.angle_alpha   90.00
_cell.angle_beta   90.00
_cell.angle_gamma   90.00
#
_symmetry.space_group_name_H-M   'P 1'
#
loop_
_entity.id
_entity.type
_entity.pdbx_description
1 polymer ?
#
loop_
_entity_poly.entity_id
_entity_poly.type
_entity_poly.pdbx_seq_one_letter_code
_entity_poly.pdbx_strand_id
1 'polypeptide(L)'
;MSARGEGLRRIEKDIVAEKAATLGRAGERLEQALAEVTELGARLAAATDPQERARLGPEYERARARAASARLGLLIQREAIGLRHHRIVDQQFPEPPPLEAGPCSRGTAVAGSASTAPTPLP
;
A
#
# COMPACT_ATOMS: atom_id res chain seq x y z
N MET A 1 4.05 -25.03 -44.43
CA MET A 1 3.64 -23.92 -43.53
C MET A 1 3.64 -22.65 -44.35
N SER A 2 2.61 -21.80 -44.26
CA SER A 2 2.48 -20.62 -45.12
C SER A 2 3.23 -19.43 -44.51
N ALA A 3 3.94 -18.63 -45.32
CA ALA A 3 4.74 -17.48 -44.88
C ALA A 3 3.93 -16.47 -44.01
N ARG A 4 2.62 -16.37 -44.26
CA ARG A 4 1.68 -15.57 -43.45
C ARG A 4 1.55 -16.08 -42.01
N GLY A 5 1.61 -17.39 -41.80
CA GLY A 5 1.54 -18.03 -40.48
C GLY A 5 2.84 -17.92 -39.69
N GLU A 6 3.99 -17.77 -40.36
CA GLU A 6 5.28 -17.50 -39.72
C GLU A 6 5.37 -16.03 -39.27
N GLY A 7 4.92 -15.10 -40.11
CA GLY A 7 4.83 -13.68 -39.76
C GLY A 7 3.91 -13.43 -38.55
N LEU A 8 2.75 -14.09 -38.50
CA LEU A 8 1.83 -13.98 -37.36
C LEU A 8 2.46 -14.46 -36.04
N ARG A 9 3.12 -15.62 -36.03
CA ARG A 9 3.79 -16.16 -34.84
C ARG A 9 4.92 -15.26 -34.35
N ARG A 10 5.65 -14.62 -35.26
CA ARG A 10 6.71 -13.68 -34.92
C ARG A 10 6.14 -12.45 -34.22
N ILE A 11 5.07 -11.87 -34.78
CA ILE A 11 4.37 -10.72 -34.18
C ILE A 11 3.81 -11.09 -32.79
N GLU A 12 3.19 -12.26 -32.63
CA GLU A 12 2.68 -12.73 -31.34
C GLU A 12 3.80 -12.86 -30.30
N LYS A 13 4.95 -13.43 -30.69
CA LYS A 13 6.12 -13.55 -29.81
C LYS A 13 6.66 -12.19 -29.37
N ASP A 14 6.75 -11.24 -30.30
CA ASP A 14 7.23 -9.89 -30.03
C ASP A 14 6.28 -9.17 -29.06
N ILE A 15 4.96 -9.28 -29.27
CA ILE A 15 3.94 -8.74 -28.35
C ILE A 15 4.04 -9.35 -26.95
N VAL A 16 4.26 -10.67 -26.84
CA VAL A 16 4.42 -11.32 -25.54
C VAL A 16 5.70 -10.85 -24.84
N ALA A 17 6.81 -10.72 -25.58
CA ALA A 17 8.08 -10.23 -25.04
C ALA A 17 7.98 -8.79 -24.52
N GLU A 18 7.32 -7.90 -25.26
CA GLU A 18 7.10 -6.51 -24.84
C GLU A 18 6.21 -6.41 -23.59
N LYS A 19 5.15 -7.22 -23.52
CA LYS A 19 4.28 -7.33 -22.33
C LYS A 19 5.08 -7.81 -21.11
N ALA A 20 5.87 -8.86 -21.27
CA ALA A 20 6.72 -9.39 -20.21
C ALA A 20 7.74 -8.35 -19.71
N ALA A 21 8.42 -7.65 -20.63
CA ALA A 21 9.37 -6.60 -20.28
C ALA A 21 8.70 -5.42 -19.55
N THR A 22 7.48 -5.05 -19.94
CA THR A 22 6.73 -3.96 -19.30
C THR A 22 6.31 -4.32 -17.87
N LEU A 23 5.85 -5.55 -17.66
CA LEU A 23 5.51 -6.07 -16.33
C LEU A 23 6.75 -6.20 -15.45
N GLY A 24 7.87 -6.69 -16.00
CA GLY A 24 9.14 -6.77 -15.29
C GLY A 24 9.57 -5.40 -14.74
N ARG A 25 9.60 -4.38 -15.60
CA ARG A 25 9.90 -3.00 -15.17
C ARG A 25 8.91 -2.44 -14.16
N ALA A 26 7.64 -2.87 -14.20
CA ALA A 26 6.65 -2.47 -13.20
C ALA A 26 6.87 -3.15 -11.85
N GLY A 27 7.29 -4.41 -11.85
CA GLY A 27 7.73 -5.12 -10.65
C GLY A 27 8.96 -4.47 -10.02
N GLU A 28 10.02 -4.22 -10.81
CA GLU A 28 11.23 -3.55 -10.34
C GLU A 28 10.94 -2.19 -9.70
N ARG A 29 10.04 -1.40 -10.30
CA ARG A 29 9.59 -0.11 -9.72
C ARG A 29 8.88 -0.28 -8.38
N LEU A 30 8.06 -1.31 -8.24
CA LEU A 30 7.39 -1.60 -6.98
C LEU A 30 8.40 -2.03 -5.91
N GLU A 31 9.33 -2.93 -6.25
CA GLU A 31 10.38 -3.38 -5.33
C GLU A 31 11.23 -2.20 -4.83
N GLN A 32 11.63 -1.30 -5.72
CA GLN A 32 12.39 -0.12 -5.34
C GLN A 32 11.58 0.83 -4.42
N ALA A 33 10.31 1.07 -4.74
CA ALA A 33 9.46 1.90 -3.88
C ALA A 33 9.23 1.27 -2.51
N LEU A 34 9.11 -0.06 -2.41
CA LEU A 34 8.99 -0.76 -1.13
C LEU A 34 10.29 -0.67 -0.32
N ALA A 35 11.46 -0.82 -0.95
CA ALA A 35 12.75 -0.66 -0.29
C ALA A 35 12.91 0.75 0.31
N GLU A 36 12.52 1.80 -0.42
CA GLU A 36 12.51 3.18 0.08
C GLU A 36 11.60 3.36 1.30
N VAL A 37 10.39 2.78 1.27
CA VAL A 37 9.46 2.82 2.42
C VAL A 37 10.05 2.12 3.63
N THR A 38 10.68 0.95 3.44
CA THR A 38 11.33 0.20 4.52
C THR A 38 12.48 0.98 5.13
N GLU A 39 13.35 1.59 4.30
CA GLU A 39 14.47 2.39 4.77
C GLU A 39 14.00 3.62 5.57
N LEU A 40 13.06 4.39 5.02
CA LEU A 40 12.50 5.57 5.69
C LEU A 40 11.75 5.21 6.96
N GLY A 41 11.03 4.08 6.96
CA GLY A 41 10.35 3.55 8.14
C GLY A 41 11.33 3.17 9.25
N ALA A 42 12.44 2.51 8.91
CA ALA A 42 13.49 2.17 9.87
C ALA A 42 14.15 3.43 10.46
N ARG A 43 14.43 4.44 9.62
CA ARG A 43 14.98 5.72 10.06
C ARG A 43 14.02 6.48 10.98
N LEU A 44 12.72 6.52 10.63
CA LEU A 44 11.70 7.17 11.45
C LEU A 44 11.51 6.47 12.81
N ALA A 45 11.59 5.14 12.83
CA ALA A 45 11.52 4.35 14.06
C ALA A 45 12.74 4.60 14.97
N ALA A 46 13.94 4.69 14.38
CA ALA A 46 15.19 4.95 15.09
C ALA A 46 15.34 6.41 15.54
N ALA A 47 14.70 7.37 14.88
CA ALA A 47 14.80 8.78 15.20
C ALA A 47 14.21 9.08 16.60
N THR A 48 15.05 9.57 17.51
CA THR A 48 14.67 10.03 18.85
C THR A 48 14.37 11.52 18.89
N ASP A 49 14.92 12.30 17.95
CA ASP A 49 14.68 13.73 17.84
C ASP A 49 13.29 14.03 17.22
N PRO A 50 12.43 14.82 17.88
CA PRO A 50 11.16 15.25 17.34
C PRO A 50 11.26 16.02 16.02
N GLN A 51 12.33 16.81 15.80
CA GLN A 51 12.48 17.57 14.56
C GLN A 51 12.84 16.65 13.38
N GLU A 52 13.76 15.71 13.60
CA GLU A 52 14.07 14.66 12.62
C GLU A 52 12.82 13.83 12.27
N ARG A 53 12.03 13.43 13.27
CA ARG A 53 10.75 12.72 13.04
C ARG A 53 9.77 13.53 12.20
N ALA A 54 9.63 14.83 12.49
CA ALA A 54 8.76 15.72 11.73
C ALA A 54 9.19 15.90 10.26
N ARG A 55 10.49 15.76 9.96
CA ARG A 55 11.01 15.78 8.58
C ARG A 55 10.82 14.44 7.87
N LEU A 56 11.11 13.33 8.55
CA LEU A 56 11.03 11.99 7.98
C LEU A 56 9.59 11.51 7.74
N GLY A 57 8.63 11.97 8.56
CA GLY A 57 7.21 11.58 8.42
C GLY A 57 6.64 11.87 7.02
N PRO A 58 6.69 13.11 6.52
CA PRO A 58 6.25 13.42 5.16
C PRO A 58 7.00 12.67 4.05
N GLU A 59 8.29 12.41 4.23
CA GLU A 59 9.08 11.64 3.26
C GLU A 59 8.63 10.17 3.20
N TYR A 60 8.39 9.57 4.37
CA TYR A 60 7.83 8.23 4.50
C TYR A 60 6.44 8.13 3.85
N GLU A 61 5.54 9.08 4.11
CA GLU A 61 4.20 9.08 3.50
C GLU A 61 4.25 9.20 1.97
N ARG A 62 5.15 10.03 1.44
CA ARG A 62 5.37 10.12 0.00
C ARG A 62 5.89 8.81 -0.59
N ALA A 63 6.83 8.15 0.10
CA ALA A 63 7.32 6.84 -0.32
C ALA A 63 6.20 5.80 -0.31
N ARG A 64 5.36 5.81 0.72
CA ARG A 64 4.22 4.88 0.84
C ARG A 64 3.20 5.10 -0.28
N ALA A 65 2.91 6.34 -0.64
CA ALA A 65 2.05 6.68 -1.77
C ALA A 65 2.64 6.23 -3.13
N ARG A 66 3.97 6.33 -3.32
CA ARG A 66 4.65 5.80 -4.51
C ARG A 66 4.53 4.28 -4.60
N ALA A 67 4.76 3.57 -3.49
CA ALA A 67 4.64 2.12 -3.45
C ALA A 67 3.20 1.66 -3.74
N ALA A 68 2.20 2.32 -3.15
CA ALA A 68 0.79 2.03 -3.43
C ALA A 68 0.42 2.23 -4.91
N SER A 69 0.90 3.33 -5.50
CA SER A 69 0.68 3.64 -6.92
C SER A 69 1.35 2.61 -7.85
N ALA A 70 2.58 2.20 -7.53
CA ALA A 70 3.30 1.16 -8.27
C ALA A 70 2.59 -0.19 -8.18
N ARG A 71 2.08 -0.55 -7.00
CA ARG A 71 1.31 -1.79 -6.76
C ARG A 71 0.03 -1.80 -7.59
N LEU A 72 -0.75 -0.72 -7.57
CA LEU A 72 -1.96 -0.59 -8.38
C LEU A 72 -1.65 -0.69 -9.88
N GLY A 73 -0.61 0.00 -10.35
CA GLY A 73 -0.16 -0.09 -11.75
C GLY A 73 0.18 -1.52 -12.17
N LEU A 74 0.89 -2.26 -11.32
CA LEU A 74 1.22 -3.67 -11.58
C LEU A 74 -0.04 -4.56 -11.63
N LEU A 75 -1.00 -4.34 -10.73
CA LEU A 75 -2.28 -5.07 -10.73
C LEU A 75 -3.05 -4.84 -12.04
N ILE A 76 -3.21 -3.57 -12.44
CA ILE A 76 -3.89 -3.20 -13.69
C ILE A 76 -3.20 -3.84 -14.90
N GLN A 77 -1.87 -3.81 -14.95
CA GLN A 77 -1.13 -4.43 -16.05
C GLN A 77 -1.31 -5.95 -16.10
N ARG A 78 -1.37 -6.62 -14.94
CA ARG A 78 -1.66 -8.06 -14.85
C ARG A 78 -3.08 -8.40 -15.30
N GLU A 79 -4.06 -7.56 -14.98
CA GLU A 79 -5.43 -7.74 -15.46
C GLU A 79 -5.54 -7.55 -16.97
N ALA A 80 -4.84 -6.56 -17.53
CA ALA A 80 -4.84 -6.24 -18.95
C ALA A 80 -4.25 -7.36 -19.83
N ILE A 81 -3.44 -8.25 -19.26
CA ILE A 81 -2.89 -9.44 -19.93
C ILE A 81 -3.63 -10.75 -19.58
N GLY A 82 -4.73 -10.68 -18.81
CA GLY A 82 -5.59 -11.81 -18.49
C GLY A 82 -5.23 -12.60 -17.22
N LEU A 83 -4.28 -12.13 -16.40
CA LEU A 83 -3.91 -12.78 -15.13
C LEU A 83 -4.86 -12.39 -13.98
N ARG A 84 -6.16 -12.66 -14.12
CA ARG A 84 -7.25 -12.19 -13.24
C ARG A 84 -7.36 -12.89 -11.87
N HIS A 85 -6.39 -13.73 -11.49
CA HIS A 85 -6.39 -14.44 -10.20
C HIS A 85 -5.21 -14.00 -9.34
N HIS A 86 -5.49 -13.06 -8.43
CA HIS A 86 -4.51 -12.27 -7.68
C HIS A 86 -4.07 -12.89 -6.35
N ARG A 87 -4.51 -14.13 -6.05
CA ARG A 87 -4.22 -14.83 -4.78
C ARG A 87 -2.72 -14.93 -4.46
N ILE A 88 -1.86 -15.04 -5.48
CA ILE A 88 -0.40 -15.14 -5.31
C ILE A 88 0.22 -13.77 -5.00
N VAL A 89 -0.35 -12.67 -5.51
CA VAL A 89 0.18 -11.31 -5.29
C VAL A 89 -0.09 -10.84 -3.87
N ASP A 90 -1.29 -11.08 -3.36
CA ASP A 90 -1.63 -10.73 -1.98
C ASP A 90 -0.84 -11.56 -0.96
N GLN A 91 -0.44 -12.79 -1.31
CA GLN A 91 0.42 -13.64 -0.49
C GLN A 91 1.89 -13.22 -0.53
N GLN A 92 2.40 -12.79 -1.69
CA GLN A 92 3.80 -12.37 -1.84
C GLN A 92 4.05 -10.92 -1.38
N PHE A 93 3.03 -10.06 -1.48
CA PHE A 93 3.14 -8.64 -1.18
C PHE A 93 1.97 -8.20 -0.29
N PRO A 94 1.96 -8.63 1.00
CA PRO A 94 0.97 -8.17 1.96
C PRO A 94 1.07 -6.65 2.14
N GLU A 95 -0.07 -6.00 2.33
CA GLU A 95 -0.10 -4.58 2.63
C GLU A 95 0.60 -4.33 3.99
N PRO A 96 1.52 -3.35 4.09
CA PRO A 96 2.16 -3.04 5.35
C PRO A 96 1.09 -2.61 6.35
N PRO A 97 1.11 -3.12 7.59
CA PRO A 97 0.08 -2.78 8.57
C PRO A 97 0.02 -1.26 8.77
N PRO A 98 -1.19 -0.68 8.95
CA PRO A 98 -1.29 0.68 9.41
C PRO A 98 -0.57 0.83 10.76
N LEU A 99 0.04 1.99 10.99
CA LEU A 99 0.60 2.32 12.30
C LEU A 99 -0.53 2.20 13.32
N GLU A 100 -0.47 1.19 14.19
CA GLU A 100 -1.43 1.06 15.27
C GLU A 100 -1.43 2.36 16.08
N ALA A 101 -2.52 3.11 15.96
CA ALA A 101 -2.90 4.02 17.02
C ALA A 101 -3.11 3.12 18.24
N GLY A 102 -2.15 3.15 19.18
CA GLY A 102 -2.22 2.38 20.42
C GLY A 102 -3.58 2.55 21.10
N PRO A 103 -3.99 1.60 21.96
CA PRO A 103 -5.35 1.57 22.50
C PRO A 103 -5.65 2.87 23.24
N CYS A 104 -6.42 3.75 22.59
CA CYS A 104 -7.09 4.86 23.25
C CYS A 104 -8.13 4.24 24.18
N SER A 105 -7.73 3.96 25.43
CA SER A 105 -8.60 3.65 26.54
C SER A 105 -9.53 4.84 26.76
N ARG A 106 -10.65 4.86 26.04
CA ARG A 106 -11.68 5.89 26.22
C ARG A 106 -12.61 5.39 27.33
N GLY A 107 -12.42 6.01 28.49
CA GLY A 107 -13.08 5.67 29.75
C GLY A 107 -14.60 5.65 29.66
N THR A 108 -15.14 4.74 30.43
CA THR A 108 -16.54 4.64 30.81
C THR A 108 -17.01 5.96 31.42
N ALA A 109 -17.83 6.70 30.70
CA ALA A 109 -18.62 7.79 31.25
C ALA A 109 -20.08 7.54 30.88
N VAL A 110 -20.77 6.72 31.68
CA VAL A 110 -22.24 6.67 31.65
C VAL A 110 -22.72 7.93 32.36
N ALA A 111 -23.18 8.88 31.56
CA ALA A 111 -23.89 10.06 32.01
C ALA A 111 -25.26 9.67 32.56
N GLY A 112 -25.43 9.74 33.88
CA GLY A 112 -26.73 9.80 34.53
C GLY A 112 -27.01 11.23 34.98
N SER A 113 -27.73 11.99 34.17
CA SER A 113 -28.27 13.32 34.53
C SER A 113 -29.78 13.25 34.66
N ALA A 114 -30.27 13.49 35.87
CA ALA A 114 -31.56 14.10 36.24
C ALA A 114 -31.62 14.02 37.79
N SER A 115 -32.08 14.99 38.58
CA SER A 115 -32.69 16.28 38.36
C SER A 115 -32.64 16.98 39.74
N THR A 116 -32.37 18.28 39.77
CA THR A 116 -32.15 19.08 40.98
C THR A 116 -33.47 19.56 41.60
N ALA A 117 -33.76 19.10 42.84
CA ALA A 117 -34.29 19.76 44.06
C ALA A 117 -35.52 20.74 43.99
N PRO A 118 -36.02 21.35 45.10
CA PRO A 118 -35.75 21.16 46.55
C PRO A 118 -37.01 21.18 47.47
N THR A 119 -36.81 20.97 48.78
CA THR A 119 -37.32 21.78 49.94
C THR A 119 -37.86 20.92 51.11
N PRO A 120 -37.49 21.21 52.39
CA PRO A 120 -37.75 20.33 53.53
C PRO A 120 -38.83 20.82 54.53
N LEU A 121 -39.26 19.89 55.41
CA LEU A 121 -39.84 20.05 56.77
C LEU A 121 -41.29 20.55 56.90
N PRO A 122 -42.00 20.30 58.03
CA PRO A 122 -41.54 19.86 59.38
C PRO A 122 -41.58 18.35 59.67
#